data_AF-A0A3D5AU22-F1
#
_entry.id   AF-A0A3D5AU22-F1
#
_cell.length_a   1.000
_cell.length_b   1.000
_cell.length_c   1.000
_cell.angle_alpha   90.00
_cell.angle_beta   90.00
_cell.angle_gamma   90.00
#
_symmetry.space_group_name_H-M   'P 1'
#
loop_
_entity.id
_entity.type
_entity.pdbx_description
1 polymer ?
#
loop_
_entity_poly.entity_id
_entity_poly.type
_entity_poly.pdbx_seq_one_letter_code
_entity_poly.pdbx_strand_id
1 'polypeptide(L)'
;MFGGSVDVLPLYGDLPWEIQQRAIQPASSRRRVVLATPIAETSLTIEGVRIIVDSGYARVPQFDPSSGLSRLVTQRISRASAEQRAGRAGRTAPGVCYRLWSETTQRGLIPQA
;
A
#
# COMPACT_ATOMS: atom_id res chain seq x y z
N MET A 1 -3.12 30.53 -1.34
CA MET A 1 -2.15 29.66 -0.65
C MET A 1 -2.81 28.33 -0.31
N PHE A 2 -2.47 27.24 -1.00
CA PHE A 2 -2.64 25.90 -0.43
C PHE A 2 -1.44 25.74 0.53
N GLY A 3 -1.51 25.60 1.85
CA GLY A 3 -2.60 25.19 2.74
C GLY A 3 -2.04 24.08 3.62
N GLY A 4 -1.41 24.41 4.75
CA GLY A 4 -0.94 23.46 5.77
C GLY A 4 0.20 22.53 5.33
N SER A 5 1.29 22.52 6.08
CA SER A 5 2.40 21.59 5.87
C SER A 5 1.93 20.11 5.98
N VAL A 6 2.21 19.26 4.99
CA VAL A 6 1.86 17.82 4.98
C VAL A 6 3.02 16.99 5.51
N ASP A 7 2.75 15.99 6.36
CA ASP A 7 3.78 15.06 6.83
C ASP A 7 3.83 13.82 5.95
N VAL A 8 4.99 13.53 5.36
CA VAL A 8 5.22 12.35 4.51
C VAL A 8 6.09 11.36 5.27
N LEU A 9 5.59 10.15 5.50
CA LEU A 9 6.25 9.13 6.32
C LEU A 9 6.37 7.80 5.54
N PRO A 10 7.54 7.14 5.55
CA PRO A 10 7.68 5.81 4.96
C PRO A 10 7.13 4.72 5.90
N LEU A 11 6.70 3.59 5.33
CA LEU A 11 6.32 2.39 6.08
C LEU A 11 6.70 1.12 5.31
N TYR A 12 7.79 0.47 5.74
CA TYR A 12 8.27 -0.81 5.21
C TYR A 12 9.00 -1.60 6.30
N GLY A 13 9.18 -2.91 6.08
CA GLY A 13 9.59 -3.87 7.12
C GLY A 13 10.93 -3.56 7.80
N ASP A 14 11.91 -3.03 7.06
CA ASP A 14 13.26 -2.77 7.57
C ASP A 14 13.40 -1.44 8.33
N LEU A 15 12.31 -0.69 8.53
CA LEU A 15 12.35 0.55 9.32
C LEU A 15 12.47 0.24 10.82
N PRO A 16 13.22 1.07 11.59
CA PRO A 16 13.17 1.04 13.04
C PRO A 16 11.73 1.19 13.55
N TRP A 17 11.41 0.49 14.63
CA TRP A 17 10.04 0.44 15.18
C TRP A 17 9.49 1.83 15.50
N GLU A 18 10.32 2.73 16.02
CA GLU A 18 9.94 4.11 16.36
C GLU A 18 9.48 4.90 15.13
N ILE A 19 10.09 4.64 13.97
CA ILE A 19 9.70 5.27 12.70
C ILE A 19 8.40 4.66 12.18
N GLN A 20 8.22 3.34 12.27
CA GLN A 20 6.96 2.68 11.92
C GLN A 20 5.80 3.20 12.78
N GLN A 21 6.01 3.35 14.09
CA GLN A 21 4.99 3.88 15.00
C GLN A 21 4.52 5.28 14.62
N ARG A 22 5.44 6.16 14.21
CA ARG A 22 5.07 7.50 13.73
C ARG A 22 4.16 7.46 12.51
N ALA A 23 4.30 6.46 11.63
CA ALA A 23 3.41 6.27 10.49
C ALA A 23 2.04 5.71 10.89
N ILE A 24 1.99 4.82 11.89
CA ILE A 24 0.79 4.08 12.32
C ILE A 24 -0.13 4.89 13.22
N GLN A 25 0.42 5.69 14.14
CA GLN A 25 -0.38 6.46 15.12
C GLN A 25 -1.37 7.41 14.42
N PRO A 26 -2.52 7.76 15.02
CA PRO A 26 -3.41 8.74 14.42
C PRO A 26 -2.71 10.07 14.11
N ALA A 27 -3.15 10.77 13.06
CA ALA A 27 -2.67 12.11 12.78
C ALA A 27 -3.32 13.11 13.76
N SER A 28 -2.52 14.00 14.36
CA SER A 28 -3.03 14.95 15.35
C SER A 28 -3.73 16.15 14.71
N SER A 29 -3.01 16.96 13.93
CA SER A 29 -3.52 18.23 13.39
C SER A 29 -3.20 18.47 11.91
N ARG A 30 -2.27 17.69 11.34
CA ARG A 30 -1.78 17.84 9.97
C ARG A 30 -2.13 16.63 9.12
N ARG A 31 -2.38 16.87 7.84
CA ARG A 31 -2.58 15.79 6.88
C ARG A 31 -1.29 14.98 6.78
N ARG A 32 -1.43 13.67 6.82
CA ARG A 32 -0.34 12.73 6.66
C ARG A 32 -0.49 11.93 5.37
N VAL A 33 0.64 11.68 4.72
CA VAL A 33 0.77 10.76 3.60
C VAL A 33 1.75 9.66 4.03
N VAL A 34 1.27 8.42 4.06
CA VAL A 34 2.12 7.26 4.37
C VAL A 34 2.48 6.55 3.07
N LEU A 35 3.77 6.45 2.78
CA LEU A 35 4.30 5.71 1.64
C LEU A 35 4.63 4.29 2.10
N ALA A 36 3.73 3.34 1.80
CA ALA A 36 3.81 1.99 2.32
C ALA A 36 4.16 0.93 1.25
N THR A 37 4.92 -0.08 1.65
CA THR A 37 5.00 -1.37 0.92
C THR A 37 3.82 -2.28 1.34
N PRO A 38 3.68 -3.50 0.79
CA PRO A 38 2.59 -4.41 1.16
C PRO A 38 2.53 -4.82 2.64
N ILE A 39 3.47 -4.40 3.49
CA ILE A 39 3.37 -4.59 4.95
C ILE A 39 2.08 -4.00 5.54
N ALA A 40 1.52 -2.97 4.90
CA ALA A 40 0.22 -2.39 5.27
C ALA A 40 -0.99 -3.22 4.78
N GLU A 41 -0.79 -4.26 3.98
CA GLU A 41 -1.87 -5.02 3.33
C GLU A 41 -2.58 -5.99 4.28
N THR A 42 -1.87 -6.56 5.27
CA THR A 42 -2.41 -7.62 6.13
C THR A 42 -2.40 -7.27 7.62
N SER A 43 -1.28 -6.79 8.18
CA SER A 43 -1.07 -6.81 9.63
C SER A 43 -1.11 -5.45 10.35
N LEU A 44 -1.17 -4.33 9.63
CA LEU A 44 -1.16 -3.00 10.23
C LEU A 44 -2.52 -2.30 10.10
N THR A 45 -3.02 -1.77 11.22
CA THR A 45 -4.21 -0.91 11.25
C THR A 45 -3.74 0.52 11.48
N ILE A 46 -3.81 1.34 10.44
CA ILE A 46 -3.61 2.78 10.56
C ILE A 46 -4.99 3.40 10.68
N GLU A 47 -5.28 4.01 11.82
CA GLU A 47 -6.58 4.63 12.07
C GLU A 47 -6.78 5.89 11.21
N GLY A 48 -8.02 6.12 10.77
CA GLY A 48 -8.37 7.33 10.03
C GLY A 48 -7.93 7.36 8.56
N VAL A 49 -7.43 6.25 8.01
CA VAL A 49 -7.15 6.16 6.57
C VAL A 49 -8.46 6.17 5.78
N ARG A 50 -8.65 7.26 5.02
CA ARG A 50 -9.79 7.44 4.12
C ARG A 50 -9.41 7.45 2.65
N ILE A 51 -8.13 7.59 2.34
CA ILE A 51 -7.65 7.70 0.96
C ILE A 51 -6.53 6.68 0.79
N ILE A 52 -6.74 5.77 -0.16
CA ILE A 52 -5.70 4.88 -0.66
C ILE A 52 -5.32 5.34 -2.07
N VAL A 53 -4.03 5.35 -2.35
CA VAL A 53 -3.49 5.51 -3.70
C VAL A 53 -2.68 4.25 -3.99
N ASP A 54 -3.18 3.42 -4.89
CA ASP A 54 -2.58 2.12 -5.20
C ASP A 54 -1.82 2.19 -6.52
N SER A 55 -0.53 1.84 -6.48
CA SER A 55 0.31 1.72 -7.68
C SER A 55 -0.03 0.48 -8.50
N GLY A 56 -0.63 -0.54 -7.88
CA GLY A 56 -0.98 -1.81 -8.50
C GLY A 56 0.21 -2.74 -8.71
N TYR A 57 1.31 -2.52 -7.99
CA TYR A 57 2.53 -3.34 -8.05
C TYR A 57 2.94 -3.86 -6.67
N ALA A 58 3.68 -4.98 -6.69
CA ALA A 58 4.41 -5.51 -5.55
C ALA A 58 5.77 -6.00 -6.01
N ARG A 59 6.73 -6.04 -5.07
CA ARG A 59 8.05 -6.63 -5.28
C ARG A 59 8.08 -7.97 -4.56
N VAL A 60 8.16 -9.07 -5.31
CA VAL A 60 8.03 -10.43 -4.79
C VAL A 60 9.22 -11.29 -5.18
N PRO A 61 9.63 -12.26 -4.35
CA PRO A 61 10.62 -13.24 -4.73
C PRO A 61 10.05 -14.18 -5.80
N GLN A 62 10.76 -14.34 -6.90
CA GLN A 62 10.45 -15.31 -7.94
C GLN A 62 11.66 -16.22 -8.13
N PHE A 63 11.44 -17.52 -8.04
CA PHE A 63 12.46 -18.54 -8.29
C PHE A 63 12.75 -18.62 -9.80
N ASP A 64 14.03 -18.60 -10.16
CA ASP A 64 14.51 -18.83 -11.52
C ASP A 64 15.13 -20.24 -11.62
N PRO A 65 14.45 -21.19 -12.28
CA PRO A 65 14.95 -22.57 -12.42
C PRO A 65 16.27 -22.68 -13.18
N SER A 66 16.60 -21.71 -14.04
CA SER A 66 17.82 -21.76 -14.86
C SER A 66 19.09 -21.47 -14.05
N SER A 67 18.99 -20.58 -13.06
CA SER A 67 20.08 -20.21 -12.16
C SER A 67 20.02 -20.92 -10.81
N GLY A 68 18.87 -21.49 -10.45
CA GLY A 68 18.62 -22.07 -9.12
C GLY A 68 18.51 -21.02 -8.01
N LEU A 69 18.38 -19.74 -8.37
CA LEU A 69 18.34 -18.63 -7.43
C LEU A 69 16.99 -17.91 -7.46
N SER A 70 16.61 -17.32 -6.33
CA SER A 70 15.47 -16.41 -6.26
C SER A 70 15.91 -14.98 -6.52
N ARG A 71 15.12 -14.25 -7.31
CA ARG A 71 15.31 -12.81 -7.53
C ARG A 71 14.04 -12.04 -7.20
N LEU A 72 14.20 -10.78 -6.82
CA LEU A 72 13.06 -9.89 -6.63
C LEU A 72 12.59 -9.34 -7.98
N VAL A 73 11.33 -9.56 -8.30
CA VAL A 73 10.67 -9.00 -9.48
C VAL A 73 9.58 -8.01 -9.05
N THR A 74 9.41 -6.95 -9.82
CA THR A 74 8.27 -6.05 -9.69
C THR A 74 7.19 -6.51 -10.67
N GLN A 75 6.03 -6.88 -10.15
CA GLN A 75 4.92 -7.38 -10.96
C GLN A 75 3.59 -6.76 -10.53
N ARG A 76 2.58 -6.88 -11.38
CA ARG A 76 1.21 -6.49 -11.05
C ARG A 76 0.68 -7.33 -9.88
N ILE A 77 -0.07 -6.69 -9.00
CA ILE A 77 -0.76 -7.37 -7.90
C ILE A 77 -1.96 -8.15 -8.41
N SER A 78 -2.40 -9.14 -7.64
CA SER A 78 -3.66 -9.82 -7.91
C SER A 78 -4.86 -8.90 -7.70
N ARG A 79 -6.01 -9.27 -8.26
CA ARG A 79 -7.28 -8.61 -7.98
C ARG A 79 -7.61 -8.69 -6.49
N ALA A 80 -7.38 -9.83 -5.83
CA ALA A 80 -7.58 -9.99 -4.40
C ALA A 80 -6.76 -8.97 -3.58
N SER A 81 -5.46 -8.81 -3.88
CA SER A 81 -4.60 -7.81 -3.22
C SER A 81 -5.08 -6.38 -3.46
N ALA A 82 -5.51 -6.06 -4.69
CA ALA A 82 -6.06 -4.73 -5.01
C ALA A 82 -7.34 -4.42 -4.20
N GLU A 83 -8.19 -5.42 -3.95
CA GLU A 83 -9.39 -5.24 -3.11
C GLU A 83 -9.04 -5.17 -1.63
N GLN A 84 -8.07 -5.96 -1.14
CA GLN A 84 -7.58 -5.85 0.23
C GLN A 84 -7.00 -4.46 0.52
N ARG A 85 -6.22 -3.91 -0.41
CA ARG A 85 -5.68 -2.54 -0.32
C ARG A 85 -6.78 -1.49 -0.35
N ALA A 86 -7.76 -1.63 -1.24
CA ALA A 86 -8.91 -0.72 -1.30
C ALA A 86 -9.71 -0.72 0.02
N GLY A 87 -9.90 -1.90 0.64
CA GLY A 87 -10.58 -2.06 1.93
C GLY A 87 -9.84 -1.45 3.13
N ARG A 88 -8.62 -0.95 2.95
CA ARG A 88 -7.93 -0.13 3.97
C ARG A 88 -8.47 1.30 4.03
N ALA A 89 -9.04 1.81 2.93
CA ALA A 89 -9.92 2.97 3.01
C ALA A 89 -11.27 2.55 3.59
N GLY A 90 -11.92 3.42 4.35
CA GLY A 90 -13.35 3.21 4.64
C GLY A 90 -13.68 2.56 5.99
N ARG A 91 -12.67 2.17 6.79
CA ARG A 91 -12.91 1.40 8.03
C ARG A 91 -13.68 2.19 9.10
N THR A 92 -13.37 3.47 9.27
CA THR A 92 -13.93 4.32 10.34
C THR A 92 -14.86 5.42 9.80
N ALA A 93 -14.80 5.71 8.51
CA ALA A 93 -15.61 6.71 7.81
C ALA A 93 -15.53 6.43 6.30
N PRO A 94 -16.45 6.94 5.46
CA PRO A 94 -16.38 6.78 4.01
C PRO A 94 -14.99 7.12 3.44
N GLY A 95 -14.49 6.25 2.58
CA GLY A 95 -13.16 6.34 1.99
C GLY A 95 -13.16 6.09 0.48
N VAL A 96 -12.04 6.40 -0.16
CA VAL A 96 -11.82 6.27 -1.60
C VAL A 96 -10.48 5.58 -1.87
N CYS A 97 -10.45 4.75 -2.91
CA CYS A 97 -9.24 4.13 -3.43
C CYS A 97 -9.00 4.61 -4.86
N TYR A 98 -7.88 5.30 -5.09
CA TYR A 98 -7.41 5.70 -6.40
C TYR A 98 -6.45 4.65 -6.95
N ARG A 99 -6.86 3.99 -8.02
CA ARG A 99 -6.06 2.98 -8.71
C ARG A 99 -5.28 3.65 -9.84
N LEU A 100 -3.95 3.55 -9.83
CA LEU A 100 -3.08 4.16 -10.85
C LEU A 100 -2.96 3.27 -12.10
N TRP A 101 -4.05 2.64 -12.52
CA TRP A 101 -4.16 1.81 -13.71
C TRP A 101 -5.58 1.87 -14.30
N SER A 102 -5.71 1.46 -15.56
CA SER A 102 -7.00 1.50 -16.27
C SER A 102 -7.96 0.42 -15.81
N GLU A 103 -9.27 0.62 -16.02
CA GLU A 103 -10.26 -0.44 -15.79
C GLU A 103 -10.01 -1.70 -16.63
N THR A 104 -9.46 -1.55 -17.85
CA THR A 104 -9.06 -2.69 -18.68
C THR A 104 -7.97 -3.50 -17.99
N THR A 105 -6.97 -2.84 -17.40
CA THR A 105 -5.95 -3.51 -16.59
C THR A 105 -6.58 -4.17 -15.35
N GLN A 106 -7.53 -3.51 -14.67
CA GLN A 106 -8.24 -4.08 -13.51
C GLN A 106 -8.97 -5.38 -13.88
N ARG A 107 -9.67 -5.42 -15.01
CA ARG A 107 -10.37 -6.63 -15.49
C ARG A 107 -9.40 -7.75 -15.87
N GLY A 108 -8.19 -7.40 -16.31
CA GLY A 108 -7.15 -8.36 -16.68
C GLY A 108 -6.26 -8.85 -15.53
N LEU A 109 -6.44 -8.37 -14.29
CA LEU A 109 -5.69 -8.87 -13.14
C LEU A 109 -6.08 -10.31 -12.84
N ILE A 110 -5.09 -11.15 -12.54
CA ILE A 110 -5.34 -12.52 -12.08
C ILE A 110 -6.14 -12.49 -10.75
N PRO A 111 -7.07 -13.43 -10.52
CA PRO A 111 -7.92 -13.41 -9.33
C PRO A 111 -7.13 -13.46 -8.02
N GLN A 112 -6.13 -14.34 -7.96
CA GLN A 112 -5.27 -14.59 -6.80
C GLN A 112 -3.86 -14.97 -7.31
N ALA A 113 -2.83 -14.56 -6.58
CA ALA A 113 -1.43 -14.87 -6.88
C ALA A 113 -1.00 -16.18 -6.20
#